data_AF-A0A7W9EX74-F1
#
_entry.id   AF-A0A7W9EX74-F1
#
_cell.length_a   1.000
_cell.length_b   1.000
_cell.length_c   1.000
_cell.angle_alpha   90.00
_cell.angle_beta   90.00
_cell.angle_gamma   90.00
#
_symmetry.space_group_name_H-M   'P 1'
#
loop_
_entity.id
_entity.type
_entity.pdbx_description
1 polymer ?
#
loop_
_entity_poly.entity_id
_entity_poly.type
_entity_poly.pdbx_seq_one_letter_code
_entity_poly.pdbx_strand_id
1 'polypeptide(L)'
;MLTPLAALVLTYALTLGIAALAAAILWRPLRILLGEICGTEERSRFWTVWSTVMTVLAPMLIVSIGGMVTDAALLVRGTVSAALTGVLLALIGMGYAVWSRSPRQA
;
A
#
# COMPACT_ATOMS: atom_id res chain seq x y z
N MET A 1 -12.15 -30.03 2.18
CA MET A 1 -12.53 -28.87 3.02
C MET A 1 -11.30 -27.99 3.20
N LEU A 2 -11.25 -26.84 2.53
CA LEU A 2 -10.22 -25.82 2.82
C LEU A 2 -10.59 -25.19 4.18
N THR A 3 -9.71 -25.29 5.15
CA THR A 3 -9.91 -24.68 6.48
C THR A 3 -10.08 -23.16 6.34
N PRO A 4 -10.82 -22.48 7.23
CA PRO A 4 -11.06 -21.02 7.13
C PRO A 4 -9.75 -20.21 7.09
N LEU A 5 -8.68 -20.72 7.70
CA LEU A 5 -7.34 -20.16 7.62
C LEU A 5 -6.72 -20.27 6.22
N ALA A 6 -6.92 -21.39 5.52
CA ALA A 6 -6.44 -21.55 4.15
C ALA A 6 -7.12 -20.57 3.19
N ALA A 7 -8.42 -20.33 3.36
CA ALA A 7 -9.14 -19.32 2.61
C ALA A 7 -8.60 -17.91 2.90
N LEU A 8 -8.35 -17.57 4.17
CA LEU A 8 -7.76 -16.29 4.56
C LEU A 8 -6.39 -16.05 3.92
N VAL A 9 -5.49 -17.05 4.00
CA VAL A 9 -4.15 -16.98 3.41
C VAL A 9 -4.23 -16.85 1.89
N LEU A 10 -5.12 -17.60 1.24
CA LEU A 10 -5.32 -17.51 -0.21
C LEU A 10 -5.81 -16.12 -0.63
N THR A 11 -6.75 -15.52 0.12
CA THR A 11 -7.22 -14.17 -0.15
C THR A 11 -6.08 -13.16 -0.06
N TYR A 12 -5.28 -13.19 1.02
CA TYR A 12 -4.11 -12.31 1.13
C TYR A 12 -3.07 -12.56 0.04
N ALA A 13 -2.79 -13.82 -0.31
CA ALA A 13 -1.84 -14.14 -1.36
C ALA A 13 -2.29 -13.60 -2.73
N LEU A 14 -3.57 -13.76 -3.07
CA LEU A 14 -4.15 -13.23 -4.32
C LEU A 14 -4.14 -11.70 -4.34
N THR A 15 -4.55 -11.05 -3.24
CA THR A 15 -4.50 -9.59 -3.16
C THR A 15 -3.07 -9.07 -3.27
N LEU A 16 -2.10 -9.74 -2.66
CA LEU A 16 -0.69 -9.36 -2.73
C LEU A 16 -0.16 -9.50 -4.16
N GLY A 17 -0.47 -10.62 -4.81
CA GLY A 17 -0.07 -10.87 -6.19
C GLY A 17 -0.63 -9.82 -7.15
N ILE A 18 -1.92 -9.52 -7.06
CA ILE A 18 -2.58 -8.51 -7.89
C ILE A 18 -1.98 -7.11 -7.64
N ALA A 19 -1.84 -6.74 -6.37
CA ALA A 19 -1.31 -5.42 -6.01
C ALA A 19 0.17 -5.26 -6.40
N ALA A 20 0.98 -6.30 -6.23
CA ALA A 20 2.38 -6.32 -6.64
C ALA A 20 2.51 -6.27 -8.17
N LEU A 21 1.64 -6.96 -8.91
CA LEU A 21 1.62 -6.88 -10.38
C LEU A 21 1.27 -5.47 -10.84
N ALA A 22 0.23 -4.86 -10.26
CA ALA A 22 -0.14 -3.47 -10.55
C ALA A 22 1.02 -2.51 -10.23
N ALA A 23 1.66 -2.68 -9.06
CA ALA A 23 2.81 -1.89 -8.65
C ALA A 23 3.99 -2.05 -9.62
N ALA A 24 4.29 -3.27 -10.08
CA ALA A 24 5.36 -3.54 -11.04
C ALA A 24 5.09 -2.91 -12.41
N ILE A 25 3.85 -2.98 -12.90
CA ILE A 25 3.43 -2.37 -14.17
C ILE A 25 3.51 -0.84 -14.07
N LEU A 26 3.05 -0.26 -12.96
CA LEU A 26 3.01 1.18 -12.75
C LEU A 26 4.37 1.77 -12.38
N TRP A 27 5.35 0.98 -11.93
CA TRP A 27 6.62 1.51 -11.43
C TRP A 27 7.38 2.31 -12.49
N ARG A 28 7.45 1.81 -13.73
CA ARG A 28 8.13 2.50 -14.84
C ARG A 28 7.48 3.85 -15.18
N PRO A 29 6.16 3.93 -15.48
CA PRO A 29 5.54 5.21 -15.82
C PRO A 29 5.58 6.19 -14.64
N LEU A 30 5.42 5.73 -13.39
CA LEU A 30 5.50 6.61 -12.23
C LEU A 30 6.87 7.27 -12.12
N ARG A 31 7.94 6.51 -12.32
CA ARG A 31 9.31 7.03 -12.23
C ARG A 31 9.58 8.10 -13.28
N ILE A 32 9.04 7.94 -14.49
CA ILE A 32 9.17 8.92 -15.58
C ILE A 32 8.40 10.20 -15.24
N LEU A 33 7.11 10.07 -14.93
CA LEU A 33 6.24 11.21 -14.58
C LEU A 33 6.78 11.99 -13.37
N LEU A 34 7.20 11.29 -12.33
CA LEU A 34 7.76 11.92 -11.13
C LEU A 34 9.14 12.53 -11.39
N GLY A 35 9.93 11.99 -12.32
CA GLY A 35 11.18 12.60 -12.78
C GLY A 35 10.93 13.97 -13.39
N GLU A 36 9.94 14.08 -14.27
CA GLU A 36 9.55 15.34 -14.92
C GLU A 36 8.99 16.35 -13.92
N ILE A 37 8.10 15.92 -13.02
CA ILE A 37 7.41 16.82 -12.07
C ILE A 37 8.33 17.26 -10.92
N CYS A 38 9.14 16.35 -10.37
CA CYS A 38 9.94 16.64 -9.18
C CYS A 38 11.24 17.39 -9.49
N GLY A 39 11.68 17.40 -10.75
CA GLY A 39 12.88 18.08 -11.24
C GLY A 39 14.21 17.57 -10.68
N THR A 40 14.19 16.67 -9.69
CA THR A 40 15.36 16.11 -9.00
C THR A 40 15.20 14.61 -8.82
N GLU A 41 16.30 13.87 -9.02
CA GLU A 41 16.33 12.41 -8.96
C GLU A 41 16.01 11.87 -7.55
N GLU A 42 16.44 12.57 -6.50
CA GLU A 42 16.16 12.14 -5.13
C GLU A 42 14.67 12.21 -4.79
N ARG A 43 14.01 13.31 -5.19
CA ARG A 43 12.58 13.53 -4.91
C ARG A 43 11.70 12.62 -5.76
N SER A 44 12.04 12.41 -7.04
CA SER A 44 11.33 11.47 -7.91
C SER A 44 11.38 10.04 -7.38
N ARG A 45 12.55 9.60 -6.90
CA ARG A 45 12.74 8.26 -6.33
C ARG A 45 11.93 8.08 -5.04
N PHE A 46 11.91 9.07 -4.15
CA PHE A 46 11.11 9.03 -2.92
C PHE A 46 9.62 8.84 -3.23
N TRP A 47 9.05 9.69 -4.08
CA TRP A 47 7.62 9.63 -4.42
C TRP A 47 7.26 8.36 -5.19
N THR A 48 8.21 7.83 -5.97
CA THR A 48 8.02 6.57 -6.69
C THR A 48 7.86 5.44 -5.69
N VAL A 49 8.81 5.28 -4.77
CA VAL A 49 8.77 4.23 -3.73
C VAL A 49 7.55 4.38 -2.84
N TRP A 50 7.26 5.59 -2.38
CA TRP A 50 6.08 5.88 -1.55
C TRP A 50 4.78 5.43 -2.22
N SER A 51 4.61 5.76 -3.50
CA SER A 51 3.41 5.39 -4.26
C SER A 51 3.33 3.89 -4.49
N THR A 52 4.44 3.24 -4.85
CA THR A 52 4.52 1.77 -5.01
C THR A 52 4.10 1.06 -3.73
N VAL A 53 4.58 1.54 -2.57
CA VAL A 53 4.20 0.98 -1.26
C VAL A 53 2.72 1.20 -0.97
N MET A 54 2.19 2.40 -1.23
CA MET A 54 0.76 2.69 -1.06
C MET A 54 -0.13 1.82 -1.95
N THR A 55 0.28 1.56 -3.20
CA THR A 55 -0.43 0.68 -4.14
C THR A 55 -0.58 -0.75 -3.60
N VAL A 56 0.35 -1.22 -2.78
CA VAL A 56 0.30 -2.55 -2.15
C VAL A 56 -0.48 -2.53 -0.83
N LEU A 57 -0.22 -1.56 0.03
CA LEU A 57 -0.79 -1.52 1.38
C LEU A 57 -2.28 -1.15 1.40
N ALA A 58 -2.73 -0.27 0.52
CA ALA A 58 -4.13 0.14 0.46
C ALA A 58 -5.09 -1.04 0.19
N PRO A 59 -4.92 -1.86 -0.86
CA PRO A 59 -5.80 -3.01 -1.11
C PRO A 59 -5.67 -4.09 -0.02
N MET A 60 -4.47 -4.28 0.56
CA MET A 60 -4.29 -5.17 1.71
C MET A 60 -5.17 -4.78 2.90
N LEU A 61 -5.24 -3.48 3.20
CA LEU A 61 -6.10 -3.00 4.28
C LEU A 61 -7.58 -3.22 3.96
N ILE A 62 -8.01 -2.91 2.72
CA ILE A 62 -9.41 -3.08 2.30
C ILE A 62 -9.85 -4.53 2.45
N VAL A 63 -9.04 -5.48 1.99
CA VAL A 63 -9.32 -6.92 2.14
C VAL A 63 -9.31 -7.34 3.60
N SER A 64 -8.45 -6.75 4.42
CA SER A 64 -8.46 -6.97 5.86
C SER A 64 -9.71 -6.42 6.56
N ILE A 65 -10.46 -5.47 5.97
CA ILE A 65 -11.68 -4.86 6.55
C ILE A 65 -12.98 -5.47 5.99
N GLY A 66 -13.01 -5.97 4.74
CA GLY A 66 -14.22 -6.58 4.11
C GLY A 66 -14.40 -8.11 4.25
N GLY A 67 -15.55 -8.59 4.76
CA GLY A 67 -15.96 -10.02 4.72
C GLY A 67 -16.41 -10.66 6.05
N MET A 68 -17.31 -11.65 5.97
CA MET A 68 -17.86 -12.46 7.08
C MET A 68 -17.04 -13.75 7.27
N VAL A 69 -16.35 -13.94 8.41
CA VAL A 69 -15.61 -15.19 8.73
C VAL A 69 -15.56 -15.46 10.25
N THR A 70 -15.57 -16.75 10.60
CA THR A 70 -15.50 -17.44 11.91
C THR A 70 -14.43 -16.94 12.90
N ASP A 71 -14.64 -17.21 14.20
CA ASP A 71 -13.91 -16.66 15.37
C ASP A 71 -12.37 -16.63 15.29
N ALA A 72 -11.70 -17.68 14.80
CA ALA A 72 -10.23 -17.73 14.77
C ALA A 72 -9.61 -16.80 13.70
N ALA A 73 -10.29 -16.60 12.57
CA ALA A 73 -9.81 -15.73 11.49
C ALA A 73 -9.99 -14.24 11.85
N LEU A 74 -10.92 -13.93 12.76
CA LEU A 74 -11.20 -12.59 13.26
C LEU A 74 -10.01 -11.99 14.00
N LEU A 75 -9.34 -12.77 14.86
CA LEU A 75 -8.15 -12.31 15.60
C LEU A 75 -7.03 -11.91 14.64
N VAL A 76 -6.62 -12.82 13.75
CA VAL A 76 -5.55 -12.58 12.78
C VAL A 76 -5.86 -11.34 11.94
N ARG A 77 -7.09 -11.26 11.43
CA ARG A 77 -7.54 -10.17 10.58
C ARG A 77 -7.62 -8.83 11.30
N GLY A 78 -8.03 -8.81 12.57
CA GLY A 78 -8.04 -7.62 13.40
C GLY A 78 -6.62 -7.09 13.67
N THR A 79 -5.67 -7.97 13.97
CA THR A 79 -4.26 -7.58 14.10
C THR A 79 -3.67 -7.06 12.79
N VAL A 80 -3.96 -7.72 11.67
CA VAL A 80 -3.47 -7.30 10.35
C VAL A 80 -4.08 -5.96 9.94
N SER A 81 -5.38 -5.74 10.14
CA SER A 81 -6.04 -4.47 9.80
C SER A 81 -5.51 -3.32 10.67
N ALA A 82 -5.33 -3.54 11.97
CA ALA A 82 -4.76 -2.53 12.87
C ALA A 82 -3.32 -2.17 12.46
N ALA A 83 -2.49 -3.18 12.18
CA ALA A 83 -1.11 -2.96 11.73
C ALA A 83 -1.06 -2.20 10.39
N LEU A 84 -1.84 -2.62 9.40
CA LEU A 84 -1.91 -1.96 8.09
C LEU A 84 -2.43 -0.54 8.20
N THR A 85 -3.42 -0.29 9.07
CA THR A 85 -3.93 1.07 9.33
C THR A 85 -2.85 1.96 9.92
N GLY A 86 -2.12 1.49 10.94
CA GLY A 86 -1.03 2.25 11.54
C GLY A 86 0.08 2.58 10.54
N VAL A 87 0.48 1.61 9.72
CA VAL A 87 1.50 1.81 8.66
C VAL A 87 1.00 2.81 7.62
N LEU A 88 -0.25 2.71 7.17
CA LEU A 88 -0.82 3.64 6.20
C LEU A 88 -0.91 5.05 6.77
N LEU A 89 -1.36 5.23 8.01
CA LEU A 89 -1.39 6.54 8.67
C LEU A 89 0.02 7.15 8.79
N ALA A 90 1.03 6.35 9.14
CA ALA A 90 2.41 6.81 9.20
C ALA A 90 2.92 7.26 7.82
N LEU A 91 2.65 6.47 6.76
CA LEU A 91 3.04 6.81 5.40
C LEU A 91 2.30 8.05 4.86
N ILE A 92 1.02 8.21 5.20
CA ILE A 92 0.25 9.42 4.88
C ILE A 92 0.85 10.63 5.60
N GLY A 93 1.18 10.50 6.89
CA GLY A 93 1.82 11.55 7.68
C GLY A 93 3.17 11.97 7.11
N MET A 94 4.01 11.01 6.71
CA MET A 94 5.27 11.29 6.03
C MET A 94 5.06 11.99 4.68
N GLY A 95 4.12 11.50 3.85
CA GLY A 95 3.78 12.12 2.57
C GLY A 95 3.31 13.57 2.74
N TYR A 96 2.46 13.83 3.72
CA TYR A 96 1.98 15.17 4.07
C TYR A 96 3.11 16.08 4.58
N ALA A 97 3.99 15.57 5.45
CA ALA A 97 5.13 16.30 5.99
C ALA A 97 6.15 16.71 4.91
N VAL A 98 6.36 15.86 3.90
CA VAL A 98 7.22 16.16 2.74
C VAL A 98 6.54 17.13 1.79
N TRP A 99 5.25 16.91 1.48
CA TRP A 99 4.49 17.78 0.59
C TRP A 99 4.40 19.21 1.11
N SER A 100 4.09 19.39 2.40
CA SER A 100 3.96 20.71 3.04
C SER A 100 5.28 21.51 3.09
N ARG A 101 6.42 20.82 3.15
CA ARG A 101 7.75 21.44 3.15
C ARG A 101 8.36 21.60 1.76
N SER A 102 7.73 21.02 0.74
CA SER A 102 8.25 21.15 -0.61
C SER A 102 7.99 22.56 -1.14
N PRO A 103 9.02 23.34 -1.51
CA PRO A 103 8.82 24.67 -2.04
C PRO A 103 8.03 24.56 -3.35
N ARG A 104 6.88 25.23 -3.40
CA ARG A 104 6.15 25.43 -4.65
C ARG A 104 6.98 26.41 -5.46
N GLN A 105 7.70 25.93 -6.47
CA GLN A 105 8.25 26.84 -7.48
C GLN A 105 7.04 27.52 -8.14
N ALA A 106 6.95 28.84 -7.92
CA ALA A 106 5.96 29.71 -8.55
C ALA A 106 6.26 29.88 -10.03
#